data_AF-A0A3A8JV01-F1
#
_entry.id   AF-A0A3A8JV01-F1
#
_cell.length_a   1.000
_cell.length_b   1.000
_cell.length_c   1.000
_cell.angle_alpha   90.00
_cell.angle_beta   90.00
_cell.angle_gamma   90.00
#
_symmetry.space_group_name_H-M   'P 1'
#
loop_
_entity.id
_entity.type
_entity.pdbx_description
1 polymer ?
#
loop_
_entity_poly.entity_id
_entity_poly.type
_entity_poly.pdbx_seq_one_letter_code
_entity_poly.pdbx_strand_id
1 'polypeptide(L)'
;MGAKNRRRAARAGRPPMSSPGRPSVGRREHRERFWRAIAQGLSSEEAGREAGVSPVVGYRWFREGGGMPSIKLAQLSRRYLSFAEREEVAILHAQRLGVRAIARRLQRS
;
A
#
# COMPACT_ATOMS: atom_id res chain seq x y z
N MET A 1 30.35 30.70 -8.24
CA MET A 1 30.04 29.26 -8.25
C MET A 1 30.10 28.73 -6.82
N GLY A 2 28.94 28.53 -6.17
CA GLY A 2 28.87 28.15 -4.75
C GLY A 2 29.20 26.68 -4.51
N ALA A 3 30.06 26.40 -3.54
CA ALA A 3 30.47 25.06 -3.18
C ALA A 3 29.25 24.17 -2.83
N LYS A 4 29.08 23.07 -3.56
CA LYS A 4 28.03 22.08 -3.29
C LYS A 4 28.22 21.53 -1.86
N ASN A 5 27.31 21.88 -0.95
CA ASN A 5 27.28 21.40 0.43
C ASN A 5 27.25 19.86 0.45
N ARG A 6 28.41 19.21 0.60
CA ARG A 6 28.49 17.76 0.75
C ARG A 6 28.03 17.40 2.16
N ARG A 7 26.90 16.70 2.28
CA ARG A 7 26.40 16.17 3.56
C ARG A 7 27.50 15.38 4.26
N ARG A 8 27.67 15.55 5.58
CA ARG A 8 28.72 14.87 6.39
C ARG A 8 28.75 13.35 6.18
N ALA A 9 27.59 12.72 5.97
CA ALA A 9 27.47 11.29 5.70
C ALA A 9 28.27 10.82 4.46
N ALA A 10 28.49 11.70 3.47
CA ALA A 10 29.30 11.39 2.29
C ALA A 10 30.79 11.18 2.62
N ARG A 11 31.27 11.58 3.82
CA ARG A 11 32.66 11.40 4.26
C ARG A 11 32.91 10.04 4.92
N ALA A 12 31.86 9.27 5.22
CA ALA A 12 31.98 8.02 5.98
C ALA A 12 32.46 6.82 5.14
N GLY A 13 32.69 6.99 3.82
CA GLY A 13 33.18 5.93 2.93
C GLY A 13 32.20 4.77 2.67
N ARG A 14 31.14 4.64 3.48
CA ARG A 14 30.10 3.63 3.33
C ARG A 14 29.18 3.96 2.14
N PRO A 15 28.77 2.95 1.34
CA PRO A 15 27.75 3.14 0.32
C PRO A 15 26.43 3.67 0.92
N PRO A 16 25.66 4.47 0.17
CA PRO A 16 24.36 4.98 0.62
C PRO A 16 23.46 3.83 1.09
N MET A 17 22.84 3.99 2.27
CA MET A 17 21.81 3.05 2.70
C MET A 17 20.55 3.27 1.88
N SER A 18 20.07 2.21 1.22
CA SER A 18 18.75 2.24 0.60
C SER A 18 17.69 2.26 1.71
N SER A 19 16.97 3.37 1.83
CA SER A 19 15.75 3.45 2.61
C SER A 19 14.58 3.52 1.63
N PRO A 20 13.68 2.51 1.58
CA PRO A 20 12.55 2.50 0.67
C PRO A 20 11.52 3.63 0.90
N GLY A 21 11.71 4.44 1.93
CA GLY A 21 10.75 5.45 2.37
C GLY A 21 9.57 4.86 3.14
N ARG A 22 8.66 5.73 3.58
CA ARG A 22 7.44 5.32 4.29
C ARG A 22 6.47 4.65 3.31
N PRO A 23 5.97 3.43 3.61
CA PRO A 23 4.88 2.83 2.84
C PRO A 23 3.68 3.79 2.76
N SER A 24 3.04 3.88 1.58
CA SER A 24 1.87 4.75 1.44
C SER A 24 0.70 4.26 2.33
N VAL A 25 0.04 5.21 2.99
CA VAL A 25 -1.05 4.94 3.96
C VAL A 25 -2.34 4.47 3.25
N GLY A 26 -2.43 4.69 1.93
CA GLY A 26 -3.57 4.33 1.09
C GLY A 26 -3.16 3.44 -0.06
N ARG A 27 -3.06 2.12 0.19
CA ARG A 27 -2.82 1.14 -0.87
C ARG A 27 -4.02 1.10 -1.82
N ARG A 28 -3.82 0.56 -3.01
CA ARG A 28 -4.87 0.45 -4.04
C ARG A 28 -6.10 -0.29 -3.52
N GLU A 29 -5.91 -1.37 -2.76
CA GLU A 29 -7.00 -2.14 -2.13
C GLU A 29 -7.88 -1.28 -1.20
N HIS A 30 -7.26 -0.40 -0.41
CA HIS A 30 -8.00 0.50 0.49
C HIS A 30 -8.80 1.53 -0.32
N ARG A 31 -8.20 2.10 -1.36
CA ARG A 31 -8.87 3.05 -2.25
C ARG A 31 -10.03 2.40 -3.01
N GLU A 32 -9.88 1.14 -3.44
CA GLU A 32 -10.96 0.40 -4.10
C GLU A 32 -12.14 0.14 -3.15
N ARG A 33 -11.87 -0.32 -1.92
CA ARG A 33 -12.92 -0.49 -0.90
C ARG A 33 -13.62 0.82 -0.59
N PHE A 34 -12.86 1.89 -0.39
CA PHE A 34 -13.38 3.23 -0.12
C PHE A 34 -14.38 3.69 -1.21
N TRP A 35 -13.96 3.66 -2.47
CA TRP A 35 -14.81 4.15 -3.56
C TRP A 35 -15.99 3.24 -3.87
N ARG A 36 -15.89 1.92 -3.60
CA ARG A 36 -17.06 1.03 -3.64
C ARG A 36 -18.07 1.38 -2.55
N ALA A 37 -17.62 1.67 -1.34
CA ALA A 37 -18.49 2.11 -0.25
C ALA A 37 -19.18 3.45 -0.57
N ILE A 38 -18.45 4.43 -1.12
CA ILE A 38 -19.05 5.69 -1.60
C ILE A 38 -20.11 5.41 -2.68
N ALA A 39 -19.83 4.54 -3.65
CA ALA A 39 -20.77 4.18 -4.70
C ALA A 39 -22.03 3.46 -4.17
N GLN A 40 -21.95 2.84 -2.99
CA GLN A 40 -23.06 2.24 -2.27
C GLN A 40 -23.85 3.26 -1.43
N GLY A 41 -23.43 4.52 -1.39
CA GLY A 41 -24.10 5.61 -0.69
C GLY A 41 -23.59 5.90 0.72
N LEU A 42 -22.49 5.26 1.16
CA LEU A 42 -21.91 5.54 2.47
C LEU A 42 -21.29 6.94 2.52
N SER A 43 -21.29 7.55 3.71
CA SER A 43 -20.59 8.81 3.93
C SER A 43 -19.06 8.63 3.79
N SER A 44 -18.33 9.71 3.52
CA SER A 44 -16.86 9.66 3.39
C SER A 44 -16.13 9.17 4.64
N GLU A 45 -16.73 9.37 5.82
CA GLU A 45 -16.19 8.85 7.07
C GLU A 45 -16.40 7.35 7.21
N GLU A 46 -17.63 6.87 6.96
CA GLU A 46 -17.96 5.44 7.01
C GLU A 46 -17.20 4.65 5.96
N ALA A 47 -17.11 5.18 4.73
CA ALA A 47 -16.30 4.61 3.66
C ALA A 47 -14.81 4.55 4.05
N GLY A 48 -14.32 5.54 4.83
CA GLY A 48 -12.97 5.53 5.39
C GLY A 48 -12.77 4.36 6.36
N ARG A 49 -13.70 4.17 7.30
CA ARG A 49 -13.67 3.06 8.27
C ARG A 49 -13.74 1.70 7.54
N GLU A 50 -14.66 1.56 6.58
CA GLU A 50 -14.83 0.36 5.74
C GLU A 50 -13.55 0.02 4.96
N ALA A 51 -12.85 1.04 4.47
CA ALA A 51 -11.59 0.86 3.77
C ALA A 51 -10.42 0.45 4.69
N GLY A 52 -10.58 0.56 6.01
CA GLY A 52 -9.53 0.31 7.00
C GLY A 52 -8.60 1.52 7.20
N VAL A 53 -9.07 2.74 6.96
CA VAL A 53 -8.31 3.98 7.19
C VAL A 53 -9.06 4.89 8.18
N SER A 54 -8.37 5.91 8.70
CA SER A 54 -9.04 6.87 9.58
C SER A 54 -10.08 7.70 8.82
N PRO A 55 -11.17 8.16 9.48
CA PRO A 55 -12.19 9.01 8.85
C PRO A 55 -11.61 10.24 8.15
N VAL A 56 -10.58 10.85 8.75
CA VAL A 56 -9.86 12.01 8.20
C VAL A 56 -9.21 11.68 6.85
N VAL A 57 -8.68 10.47 6.68
CA VAL A 57 -8.12 10.01 5.38
C VAL A 57 -9.24 9.79 4.37
N GLY A 58 -10.37 9.22 4.77
CA GLY A 58 -11.56 9.07 3.91
C GLY A 58 -12.07 10.41 3.38
N TYR A 59 -12.23 11.41 4.25
CA TYR A 59 -12.60 12.77 3.88
C TYR A 59 -11.60 13.39 2.88
N ARG A 60 -10.30 13.20 3.10
CA ARG A 60 -9.25 13.68 2.19
C ARG A 60 -9.35 13.01 0.82
N TRP A 61 -9.52 11.69 0.75
CA TRP A 61 -9.67 10.99 -0.53
C TRP A 61 -10.91 11.43 -1.29
N PHE A 62 -12.04 11.63 -0.60
CA PHE A 62 -13.26 12.13 -1.21
C PHE A 62 -13.02 13.51 -1.86
N ARG A 63 -12.37 14.42 -1.13
CA ARG A 63 -12.04 15.77 -1.62
C ARG A 63 -11.03 15.75 -2.77
N GLU A 64 -9.97 14.96 -2.65
CA GLU A 64 -8.96 14.78 -3.71
C GLU A 64 -9.57 14.25 -5.00
N GLY A 65 -10.59 13.37 -4.90
CA GLY A 65 -11.32 12.84 -6.04
C GLY A 65 -12.48 13.73 -6.54
N GLY A 66 -12.77 14.85 -5.87
CA GLY A 66 -13.94 15.69 -6.21
C GLY A 66 -15.28 14.95 -6.09
N GLY A 67 -15.37 13.99 -5.17
CA GLY A 67 -16.54 13.12 -5.02
C GLY A 67 -16.61 11.95 -6.02
N MET A 68 -15.60 11.78 -6.88
CA MET A 68 -15.53 10.69 -7.86
C MET A 68 -14.27 9.84 -7.70
N PRO A 69 -14.30 8.55 -8.09
CA PRO A 69 -13.14 7.67 -7.99
C PRO A 69 -11.93 8.17 -8.78
N SER A 70 -10.85 8.49 -8.08
CA SER A 70 -9.55 8.85 -8.68
C SER A 70 -8.74 7.64 -9.18
N ILE A 71 -9.29 6.43 -9.04
CA ILE A 71 -8.69 5.17 -9.49
C ILE A 71 -9.70 4.32 -10.26
N LYS A 72 -9.21 3.42 -11.12
CA LYS A 72 -10.06 2.40 -11.74
C LYS A 72 -10.54 1.40 -10.68
N LEU A 73 -11.85 1.26 -10.52
CA LEU A 73 -12.49 0.33 -9.58
C LEU A 73 -12.59 -1.12 -10.09
N ALA A 74 -12.10 -1.35 -11.31
CA ALA A 74 -11.98 -2.69 -11.88
C ALA A 74 -11.24 -3.61 -10.90
N GLN A 75 -11.77 -4.82 -10.73
CA GLN A 75 -11.21 -5.81 -9.82
C GLN A 75 -9.71 -5.97 -10.06
N LEU A 76 -8.93 -5.98 -8.97
CA LEU A 76 -7.51 -6.28 -9.04
C LEU A 76 -7.30 -7.62 -9.72
N SER A 77 -6.55 -7.62 -10.82
CA SER A 77 -6.07 -8.86 -11.41
C SER A 77 -5.27 -9.62 -10.36
N ARG A 78 -5.61 -10.89 -10.14
CA ARG A 78 -4.84 -11.82 -9.31
C ARG A 78 -3.44 -12.10 -9.86
N ARG A 79 -3.00 -11.44 -10.95
CA ARG A 79 -1.64 -11.56 -11.50
C ARG A 79 -0.55 -11.22 -10.48
N TYR A 80 -0.81 -10.28 -9.56
CA TYR A 80 0.16 -9.86 -8.55
C TYR A 80 -0.27 -10.23 -7.14
N LEU A 81 0.70 -10.27 -6.22
CA LEU A 81 0.46 -10.46 -4.79
C LEU A 81 -0.13 -9.17 -4.18
N SER A 82 -1.30 -9.34 -3.55
CA SER A 82 -1.90 -8.38 -2.63
C SER A 82 -1.00 -8.11 -1.43
N PHE A 83 -1.30 -7.07 -0.66
CA PHE A 83 -0.53 -6.77 0.54
C PHE A 83 -0.60 -7.91 1.56
N ALA A 84 -1.80 -8.42 1.84
CA ALA A 84 -2.01 -9.53 2.77
C ALA A 84 -1.22 -10.79 2.34
N GLU A 85 -1.22 -11.11 1.04
CA GLU A 85 -0.42 -12.24 0.53
C GLU A 85 1.08 -12.01 0.73
N ARG A 86 1.59 -10.78 0.56
CA ARG A 86 3.01 -10.48 0.81
C ARG A 86 3.36 -10.64 2.28
N GLU A 87 2.48 -10.23 3.19
CA GLU A 87 2.69 -10.42 4.63
C GLU A 87 2.70 -11.91 4.99
N GLU A 88 1.76 -12.69 4.47
CA GLU A 88 1.72 -14.13 4.67
C GLU A 88 2.97 -14.82 4.10
N VAL A 89 3.43 -14.45 2.89
CA VAL A 89 4.71 -14.93 2.34
C VAL A 89 5.86 -14.63 3.30
N ALA A 90 5.94 -13.40 3.83
CA ALA A 90 7.03 -13.00 4.72
C ALA A 90 7.03 -13.82 6.03
N ILE A 91 5.86 -14.06 6.63
CA ILE A 91 5.70 -14.88 7.83
C ILE A 91 6.11 -16.33 7.56
N LEU A 92 5.58 -16.95 6.49
CA LEU A 92 5.87 -18.33 6.15
C LEU A 92 7.34 -18.54 5.75
N HIS A 93 7.93 -17.55 5.09
CA HIS A 93 9.36 -17.56 4.77
C HIS A 93 10.22 -17.47 6.04
N ALA A 94 9.84 -16.63 7.02
CA ALA A 94 10.51 -16.56 8.31
C ALA A 94 10.44 -17.90 9.09
N GLN A 95 9.36 -18.66 8.89
CA GLN A 95 9.19 -20.04 9.39
C GLN A 95 9.98 -21.10 8.59
N ARG A 96 10.77 -20.68 7.59
CA ARG A 96 11.59 -21.53 6.71
C ARG A 96 10.80 -22.49 5.82
N LEU A 97 9.55 -22.17 5.48
CA LEU A 97 8.82 -22.94 4.48
C LEU A 97 9.41 -22.72 3.08
N GLY A 98 9.47 -23.80 2.30
CA GLY A 98 9.88 -23.73 0.89
C GLY A 98 8.83 -23.04 0.01
N VAL A 99 9.27 -22.45 -1.10
CA VAL A 99 8.43 -21.67 -2.04
C VAL A 99 7.17 -22.42 -2.48
N ARG A 100 7.27 -23.71 -2.82
CA ARG A 100 6.11 -24.54 -3.23
C ARG A 100 5.09 -24.74 -2.10
N ALA A 101 5.53 -24.81 -0.85
CA ALA A 101 4.63 -24.96 0.30
C ALA A 101 3.86 -23.65 0.53
N ILE A 102 4.54 -22.50 0.44
CA ILE A 102 3.94 -21.17 0.51
C ILE A 102 2.90 -20.99 -0.60
N ALA A 103 3.28 -21.30 -1.84
CA ALA A 103 2.42 -21.24 -3.03
C ALA A 103 1.11 -22.03 -2.84
N ARG A 104 1.18 -23.28 -2.38
CA ARG A 104 0.00 -24.11 -2.06
C ARG A 104 -0.86 -23.49 -0.97
N ARG A 105 -0.25 -22.96 0.10
CA ARG A 105 -0.99 -22.35 1.21
C ARG A 105 -1.72 -21.06 0.79
N LEU A 106 -1.15 -20.32 -0.15
CA LEU A 106 -1.75 -19.12 -0.74
C LEU A 106 -2.69 -19.44 -1.92
N GLN A 107 -2.88 -20.72 -2.29
CA GLN A 107 -3.64 -21.13 -3.48
C GLN A 107 -3.16 -20.43 -4.76
N ARG A 108 -1.85 -20.19 -4.85
CA ARG A 108 -1.16 -19.67 -6.03
C ARG A 108 -0.35 -20.82 -6.60
N SER A 109 -0.83 -21.48 -7.66
CA SER A 109 -0.15 -22.63 -8.29
C SER A 109 0.96 -22.19 -9.24
#